data_AF-A0A9D2G2E7-F1
#
_entry.id   AF-A0A9D2G2E7-F1
#
_cell.length_a   1.000
_cell.length_b   1.000
_cell.length_c   1.000
_cell.angle_alpha   90.00
_cell.angle_beta   90.00
_cell.angle_gamma   90.00
#
_symmetry.space_group_name_H-M   'P 1'
#
loop_
_entity.id
_entity.type
_entity.pdbx_description
1 polymer ?
#
loop_
_entity_poly.entity_id
_entity_poly.type
_entity_poly.pdbx_seq_one_letter_code
_entity_poly.pdbx_strand_id
1 'polypeptide(L)'
;SPSATRHFYECKLLFELAIIVFIVGLIILIFLKMRKRMNYIYISKTTALIFMILPVIILPFALMNFDEFFISFHHLLFNNSDWLFDPTTDPIINVLTEEFFAGCFATGGIIYELYFSCFILTKK
;
A
#
# COMPACT_ATOMS: atom_id res chain seq x y z
N SER A 1 -21.07 13.16 5.05
CA SER A 1 -21.90 13.41 3.85
C SER A 1 -22.14 12.10 3.08
N PRO A 2 -23.15 11.99 2.19
CA PRO A 2 -23.36 10.81 1.34
C PRO A 2 -22.15 10.49 0.45
N SER A 3 -21.46 11.52 -0.02
CA SER A 3 -20.23 11.42 -0.82
C SER A 3 -19.12 10.73 -0.02
N ALA A 4 -18.79 11.21 1.19
CA ALA A 4 -17.80 10.57 2.03
C ALA A 4 -18.18 9.13 2.41
N THR A 5 -19.45 8.86 2.71
CA THR A 5 -19.92 7.49 2.98
C THR A 5 -19.66 6.56 1.79
N ARG A 6 -19.91 7.01 0.57
CA ARG A 6 -19.61 6.25 -0.64
C ARG A 6 -18.11 6.02 -0.81
N HIS A 7 -17.28 7.04 -0.62
CA HIS A 7 -15.83 6.88 -0.72
C HIS A 7 -15.29 5.87 0.30
N PHE A 8 -15.71 5.95 1.58
CA PHE A 8 -15.30 4.96 2.58
C PHE A 8 -15.81 3.55 2.28
N TYR A 9 -16.97 3.41 1.64
CA TYR A 9 -17.45 2.11 1.16
C TYR A 9 -16.56 1.56 0.04
N GLU A 10 -16.16 2.38 -0.94
CA GLU A 10 -15.21 1.98 -2.00
C GLU A 10 -13.85 1.58 -1.41
N CYS A 11 -13.32 2.36 -0.46
CA CYS A 11 -12.10 2.01 0.28
C CYS A 11 -12.25 0.67 1.02
N LYS A 12 -13.37 0.43 1.71
CA LYS A 12 -13.63 -0.83 2.41
C LYS A 12 -13.55 -2.03 1.45
N LEU A 13 -14.13 -1.93 0.26
CA LEU A 13 -14.07 -3.01 -0.74
C LEU A 13 -12.63 -3.30 -1.18
N LEU A 14 -11.81 -2.26 -1.38
CA LEU A 14 -10.38 -2.41 -1.70
C LEU A 14 -9.60 -3.08 -0.55
N PHE A 15 -9.87 -2.70 0.70
CA PHE A 15 -9.26 -3.35 1.87
C PHE A 15 -9.68 -4.80 2.03
N GLU A 16 -10.96 -5.13 1.85
CA GLU A 16 -11.47 -6.51 1.88
C GLU A 16 -10.82 -7.35 0.77
N LEU A 17 -10.70 -6.81 -0.45
CA LEU A 17 -9.98 -7.45 -1.55
C LEU A 17 -8.51 -7.72 -1.17
N ALA A 18 -7.82 -6.74 -0.61
CA ALA A 18 -6.42 -6.89 -0.18
C ALA A 18 -6.27 -8.00 0.88
N ILE A 19 -7.19 -8.07 1.85
CA ILE A 19 -7.22 -9.14 2.86
C ILE A 19 -7.45 -10.51 2.22
N ILE A 20 -8.40 -10.61 1.27
CA ILE A 20 -8.67 -11.87 0.55
C ILE A 20 -7.43 -12.32 -0.23
N VAL A 21 -6.80 -11.42 -0.98
CA VAL A 21 -5.56 -11.71 -1.73
C VAL A 21 -4.45 -12.17 -0.78
N PHE A 22 -4.30 -11.52 0.37
CA PHE A 22 -3.31 -11.92 1.39
C PHE A 22 -3.59 -13.33 1.94
N ILE A 23 -4.83 -13.63 2.32
CA ILE A 23 -5.22 -14.96 2.84
C ILE A 23 -4.99 -16.04 1.79
N VAL A 24 -5.41 -15.80 0.54
CA VAL A 24 -5.21 -16.75 -0.56
C VAL A 24 -3.71 -16.96 -0.82
N GLY A 25 -2.92 -15.89 -0.84
CA GLY A 25 -1.47 -15.95 -0.97
C GLY A 25 -0.81 -16.76 0.15
N LEU A 26 -1.27 -16.59 1.40
CA LEU A 26 -0.79 -17.35 2.55
C LEU A 26 -1.13 -18.85 2.44
N ILE A 27 -2.35 -19.18 2.01
CA ILE A 27 -2.77 -20.57 1.76
C ILE A 27 -1.89 -21.21 0.68
N ILE A 28 -1.66 -20.51 -0.43
CA ILE A 28 -0.78 -20.98 -1.52
C ILE A 28 0.64 -21.19 -1.00
N LEU A 29 1.19 -20.24 -0.23
CA LEU A 29 2.52 -20.34 0.37
C LEU A 29 2.65 -21.59 1.27
N ILE A 30 1.69 -21.80 2.17
CA ILE A 30 1.65 -22.96 3.08
C ILE A 30 1.56 -24.25 2.27
N PHE A 31 0.67 -24.31 1.27
CA PHE A 31 0.50 -25.48 0.41
C PHE A 31 1.80 -25.82 -0.36
N LEU A 32 2.44 -24.82 -0.98
CA LEU A 32 3.70 -25.02 -1.70
C LEU A 32 4.83 -25.47 -0.76
N LYS A 33 4.88 -24.93 0.46
CA LYS A 33 5.83 -25.35 1.49
C LYS A 33 5.61 -26.81 1.91
N MET A 34 4.37 -27.21 2.18
CA MET A 34 4.01 -28.60 2.52
C MET A 34 4.37 -29.58 1.39
N ARG A 35 4.18 -29.16 0.13
CA ARG A 35 4.54 -29.96 -1.05
C ARG A 35 6.03 -29.90 -1.41
N LYS A 36 6.85 -29.12 -0.69
CA LYS A 36 8.26 -28.84 -1.00
C LYS A 36 8.45 -28.29 -2.44
N ARG A 37 7.53 -27.44 -2.89
CA ARG A 37 7.46 -26.85 -4.23
C ARG A 37 7.70 -25.33 -4.21
N MET A 38 8.57 -24.84 -3.33
CA MET A 38 8.83 -23.40 -3.15
C MET A 38 9.42 -22.71 -4.40
N ASN A 39 9.94 -23.49 -5.35
CA ASN A 39 10.53 -23.05 -6.61
C ASN A 39 9.53 -22.22 -7.45
N TYR A 40 8.22 -22.49 -7.37
CA TYR A 40 7.19 -21.77 -8.14
C TYR A 40 7.03 -20.30 -7.74
N ILE A 41 7.46 -19.93 -6.53
CA ILE A 41 7.36 -18.57 -5.99
C ILE A 41 8.75 -17.98 -5.69
N TYR A 42 9.76 -18.44 -6.43
CA TYR A 42 11.12 -17.97 -6.27
C TYR A 42 11.24 -16.50 -6.71
N ILE A 43 11.70 -15.64 -5.80
CA ILE A 43 12.02 -14.22 -6.08
C ILE A 43 13.54 -14.08 -6.17
N SER A 44 14.10 -13.72 -7.32
CA SER A 44 15.57 -13.53 -7.46
C SER A 44 16.07 -12.32 -6.65
N LYS A 45 17.39 -12.23 -6.38
CA LYS A 45 17.97 -11.02 -5.75
C LYS A 45 17.71 -9.77 -6.59
N THR A 46 17.82 -9.89 -7.92
CA THR A 46 17.51 -8.79 -8.85
C THR A 46 16.05 -8.35 -8.76
N THR A 47 15.11 -9.30 -8.72
CA THR A 47 13.69 -9.01 -8.55
C THR A 47 13.40 -8.33 -7.21
N ALA A 48 14.03 -8.80 -6.13
CA ALA A 48 13.93 -8.18 -4.81
C ALA A 48 14.49 -6.75 -4.79
N LEU A 49 15.62 -6.49 -5.47
CA LEU A 49 16.18 -5.14 -5.61
C LEU A 49 15.25 -4.20 -6.39
N ILE A 50 14.62 -4.68 -7.47
CA ILE A 50 13.64 -3.88 -8.23
C ILE A 50 12.48 -3.46 -7.33
N PHE A 51 11.95 -4.39 -6.54
CA PHE A 51 10.88 -4.10 -5.58
C PHE A 51 11.32 -3.10 -4.51
N MET A 52 12.54 -3.25 -3.99
CA MET A 52 13.14 -2.34 -3.01
C MET A 52 13.34 -0.90 -3.55
N ILE A 53 13.66 -0.74 -4.84
CA ILE A 53 13.90 0.60 -5.42
C ILE A 53 12.58 1.39 -5.59
N LEU A 54 11.45 0.70 -5.76
CA LEU A 54 10.18 1.35 -6.12
C LEU A 54 9.69 2.36 -5.06
N PRO A 55 9.62 2.05 -3.75
CA PRO A 55 9.26 3.03 -2.72
C PRO A 55 10.30 4.15 -2.59
N VAL A 56 11.59 3.86 -2.77
CA VAL A 56 12.67 4.86 -2.71
C VAL A 56 12.48 5.94 -3.77
N ILE A 57 11.90 5.59 -4.93
CA ILE A 57 11.55 6.57 -5.97
C ILE A 57 10.25 7.28 -5.63
N ILE A 58 9.19 6.56 -5.23
CA ILE A 58 7.84 7.13 -5.09
C ILE A 58 7.67 7.98 -3.83
N LEU A 59 8.21 7.54 -2.69
CA LEU A 59 8.01 8.19 -1.38
C LEU A 59 8.51 9.64 -1.35
N PRO A 60 9.69 9.99 -1.90
CA PRO A 60 10.11 11.39 -1.96
C PRO A 60 9.13 12.31 -2.68
N PHE A 61 8.49 11.85 -3.78
CA PHE A 61 7.48 12.66 -4.47
C PHE A 61 6.25 12.89 -3.58
N ALA A 62 5.80 11.84 -2.88
CA ALA A 62 4.69 11.93 -1.94
C ALA A 62 4.96 12.90 -0.77
N LEU A 63 6.23 13.05 -0.36
CA LEU A 63 6.64 13.94 0.73
C LEU A 63 6.96 15.37 0.27
N MET A 64 7.39 15.56 -0.99
CA MET A 64 7.71 16.90 -1.53
C MET A 64 6.48 17.63 -2.04
N ASN A 65 5.51 16.91 -2.62
CA ASN A 65 4.26 17.45 -3.12
C ASN A 65 3.11 16.51 -2.78
N PHE A 66 2.70 16.55 -1.50
CA PHE A 66 1.66 15.66 -1.00
C PHE A 66 0.33 15.87 -1.72
N ASP A 67 -0.07 17.11 -2.01
CA ASP A 67 -1.34 17.41 -2.68
C ASP A 67 -1.43 16.76 -4.07
N GLU A 68 -0.43 16.96 -4.92
CA GLU A 68 -0.42 16.39 -6.27
C GLU A 68 -0.34 14.86 -6.23
N PHE A 69 0.45 14.31 -5.32
CA PHE A 69 0.51 12.87 -5.09
C PHE A 69 -0.84 12.30 -4.64
N PHE A 70 -1.48 12.95 -3.66
CA PHE A 70 -2.77 12.55 -3.10
C PHE A 70 -3.86 12.56 -4.19
N ILE A 71 -3.94 13.64 -4.98
CA ILE A 71 -4.89 13.76 -6.08
C ILE A 71 -4.64 12.68 -7.14
N SER A 72 -3.38 12.49 -7.54
CA SER A 72 -3.00 11.49 -8.56
C SER A 72 -3.31 10.06 -8.09
N PHE A 73 -3.02 9.76 -6.83
CA PHE A 73 -3.33 8.47 -6.20
C PHE A 73 -4.84 8.20 -6.19
N HIS A 74 -5.66 9.21 -5.86
CA HIS A 74 -7.11 9.04 -5.86
C HIS A 74 -7.66 8.86 -7.27
N HIS A 75 -7.13 9.56 -8.27
CA HIS A 75 -7.53 9.33 -9.67
C HIS A 75 -7.12 7.95 -10.21
N LEU A 76 -6.06 7.34 -9.68
CA LEU A 76 -5.67 5.97 -10.04
C LEU A 76 -6.71 4.95 -9.55
N LEU A 77 -7.29 5.16 -8.37
CA LEU A 77 -8.16 4.19 -7.69
C LEU A 77 -9.65 4.48 -7.85
N PHE A 78 -10.03 5.74 -8.02
CA PHE A 78 -11.41 6.21 -8.03
C PHE A 78 -11.70 7.03 -9.29
N ASN A 79 -12.85 6.77 -9.90
CA ASN A 79 -13.33 7.50 -11.09
C ASN A 79 -14.37 8.58 -10.72
N ASN A 80 -14.28 9.13 -9.51
CA ASN A 80 -15.17 10.14 -8.97
C ASN A 80 -14.36 11.11 -8.07
N SER A 81 -15.03 12.12 -7.52
CA SER A 81 -14.43 13.10 -6.61
C SER A 81 -14.94 12.96 -5.17
N ASP A 82 -15.50 11.81 -4.80
CA ASP A 82 -16.14 11.60 -3.50
C ASP A 82 -15.12 11.59 -2.32
N TRP A 83 -13.83 11.59 -2.63
CA TRP A 83 -12.71 11.71 -1.69
C TRP A 83 -12.38 13.16 -1.30
N LEU A 84 -12.98 14.16 -1.96
CA LEU A 84 -12.84 15.57 -1.58
C LEU A 84 -13.82 15.90 -0.45
N PHE A 85 -13.33 15.88 0.78
CA PHE A 85 -14.13 16.07 1.98
C PHE A 85 -14.27 17.54 2.37
N ASP A 86 -15.47 17.91 2.84
CA ASP A 86 -15.71 19.20 3.48
C ASP A 86 -15.54 19.04 5.01
N PRO A 87 -14.61 19.78 5.66
CA PRO A 87 -14.35 19.63 7.09
C PRO A 87 -15.57 19.89 7.99
N THR A 88 -16.60 20.59 7.49
CA THR A 88 -17.84 20.86 8.23
C THR A 88 -18.80 19.67 8.23
N THR A 89 -18.86 18.90 7.14
CA THR A 89 -19.79 17.77 6.99
C THR A 89 -19.12 16.40 7.08
N ASP A 90 -17.80 16.37 6.92
CA ASP A 90 -16.91 15.21 6.89
C ASP A 90 -15.69 15.46 7.80
N PRO A 91 -15.90 15.59 9.13
CA PRO A 91 -14.87 16.04 10.06
C PRO A 91 -13.66 15.10 10.16
N ILE A 92 -13.76 13.89 9.61
CA ILE A 92 -12.66 12.92 9.52
C ILE A 92 -11.45 13.45 8.75
N ILE A 93 -11.64 14.38 7.81
CA ILE A 93 -10.53 15.00 7.08
C ILE A 93 -9.57 15.75 8.00
N ASN A 94 -10.07 16.25 9.14
CA ASN A 94 -9.22 16.94 10.13
C ASN A 94 -8.28 15.98 10.88
N VAL A 95 -8.49 14.66 10.76
CA VAL A 95 -7.62 13.62 11.33
C VAL A 95 -6.71 13.03 10.24
N LEU A 96 -7.20 12.94 9.00
CA LEU A 96 -6.47 12.44 7.84
C LEU A 96 -5.58 13.54 7.24
N THR A 97 -4.69 14.12 8.05
CA THR A 97 -3.78 15.18 7.62
C THR A 97 -2.61 14.63 6.81
N GLU A 98 -1.89 15.51 6.12
CA GLU A 98 -0.64 15.16 5.44
C GLU A 98 0.35 14.46 6.38
N GLU A 99 0.52 14.96 7.61
CA GLU A 99 1.44 14.38 8.58
C GLU A 99 1.01 12.98 9.02
N PHE A 100 -0.30 12.74 9.13
CA PHE A 100 -0.83 11.41 9.40
C PHE A 100 -0.43 10.43 8.28
N PHE A 101 -0.66 10.81 7.02
CA PHE A 101 -0.29 9.97 5.88
C PHE A 101 1.21 9.81 5.72
N ALA A 102 2.00 10.87 5.94
CA ALA A 102 3.45 10.81 5.95
C ALA A 102 3.97 9.82 7.00
N GLY A 103 3.38 9.81 8.20
CA GLY A 103 3.69 8.84 9.25
C GLY A 103 3.37 7.40 8.84
N CYS A 104 2.22 7.18 8.19
CA CYS A 104 1.85 5.87 7.64
C CYS A 104 2.83 5.41 6.54
N PHE A 105 3.16 6.28 5.59
CA PHE A 105 4.09 5.98 4.50
C PHE A 105 5.51 5.73 5.00
N ALA A 106 6.00 6.52 5.95
CA ALA A 106 7.32 6.32 6.55
C ALA A 106 7.38 4.99 7.30
N THR A 107 6.38 4.69 8.13
CA THR A 107 6.34 3.43 8.90
C THR A 107 6.26 2.21 7.98
N GLY A 108 5.33 2.23 7.03
CA GLY A 108 5.17 1.14 6.05
C GLY A 108 6.40 0.97 5.15
N GLY A 109 6.95 2.07 4.67
CA GLY A 109 8.18 2.11 3.87
C GLY A 109 9.37 1.51 4.62
N ILE A 110 9.62 1.92 5.87
CA ILE A 110 10.72 1.37 6.68
C ILE A 110 10.56 -0.15 6.86
N ILE A 111 9.36 -0.62 7.22
CA ILE A 111 9.11 -2.06 7.39
C ILE A 111 9.37 -2.82 6.08
N TYR A 112 8.90 -2.28 4.96
CA TYR A 112 9.09 -2.85 3.64
C TYR A 112 10.58 -2.91 3.23
N GLU A 113 11.30 -1.81 3.39
CA GLU A 113 12.73 -1.70 3.05
C GLU A 113 13.58 -2.64 3.91
N LEU A 114 13.28 -2.73 5.22
CA LEU A 114 13.97 -3.65 6.13
C LEU A 114 13.70 -5.11 5.73
N TYR A 115 12.48 -5.46 5.35
CA TYR A 115 12.15 -6.81 4.88
C TYR A 115 12.97 -7.19 3.65
N PHE A 116 13.00 -6.34 2.61
CA PHE A 116 13.75 -6.63 1.39
C PHE A 116 15.26 -6.60 1.59
N SER A 117 15.77 -5.67 2.41
CA SER A 117 17.18 -5.62 2.80
C SER A 117 17.61 -6.92 3.47
N CYS A 118 16.87 -7.38 4.49
CA CYS A 118 17.12 -8.64 5.17
C CYS A 118 17.01 -9.83 4.20
N PHE A 119 16.01 -9.85 3.33
CA PHE A 119 15.84 -10.90 2.33
C PHE A 119 17.05 -11.01 1.40
N ILE A 120 17.56 -9.89 0.90
CA ILE A 120 18.70 -9.86 -0.02
C ILE A 120 19.99 -10.29 0.69
N LEU A 121 20.23 -9.80 1.91
CA LEU A 121 21.44 -10.10 2.69
C LEU A 121 21.50 -11.56 3.16
N THR A 122 20.35 -12.16 3.49
CA THR A 122 20.28 -13.55 3.98
C THR A 122 20.21 -14.59 2.86
N LYS A 123 19.82 -14.18 1.66
CA LYS A 123 19.80 -15.05 0.49
C LYS A 123 21.24 -15.34 0.06
N LYS A 124 21.64 -16.61 0.12
CA LYS A 124 22.92 -17.08 -0.44
C LYS A 124 22.87 -16.94 -1.97
#